data_AF-A0A7X5RE36-F1
#
_entry.id   AF-A0A7X5RE36-F1
#
_cell.length_a   1.000
_cell.length_b   1.000
_cell.length_c   1.000
_cell.angle_alpha   90.00
_cell.angle_beta   90.00
_cell.angle_gamma   90.00
#
_symmetry.space_group_name_H-M   'P 1'
#
loop_
_entity.id
_entity.type
_entity.pdbx_description
1 polymer ?
#
loop_
_entity_poly.entity_id
_entity_poly.type
_entity_poly.pdbx_seq_one_letter_code
_entity_poly.pdbx_strand_id
1 'polypeptide(L)'
;MDFGVTGNFGGRYLAEQYRKNAAAGTGSGVSFAELAAAKAEEKGTAAGMSFKDMWQARFPGAYYNVMDTSKIDGSLWGRNDYPWDKYFSNNADDSVLDWKPSGAEPPMLDSKVQAKINSTIGKKAVVVPPELEEKMKNDPELAERVMARVENFIAEQDMMNPNPRKGYLIALDENGEIAHACVTSEKMSVSSAEFIEARKAREAKHEEYEKLAEEAALKRRLMEQEADERYYKSNITKKAVSAAAYEASGILK
;
A
#
# COMPACT_ATOMS: atom_id res chain seq x y z
N MET A 1 5.76 44.90 22.34
CA MET A 1 4.53 44.13 22.56
C MET A 1 4.74 42.80 21.89
N ASP A 2 4.94 41.79 22.72
CA ASP A 2 5.42 40.45 22.39
C ASP A 2 4.20 39.57 22.11
N PHE A 3 4.10 38.98 20.92
CA PHE A 3 3.06 38.00 20.60
C PHE A 3 3.71 36.63 20.47
N GLY A 4 3.69 35.92 21.60
CA GLY A 4 4.19 34.57 21.75
C GLY A 4 3.40 33.55 20.94
N VAL A 5 4.17 32.69 20.28
CA VAL A 5 3.79 31.46 19.60
C VAL A 5 3.13 30.49 20.60
N THR A 6 1.85 30.17 20.38
CA THR A 6 1.19 29.01 21.00
C THR A 6 1.22 27.82 20.03
N GLY A 7 1.76 26.69 20.48
CA GLY A 7 1.54 25.41 19.80
C GLY A 7 2.57 24.32 20.11
N ASN A 8 2.51 23.70 21.29
CA ASN A 8 2.99 22.32 21.45
C ASN A 8 2.38 21.64 22.69
N PHE A 9 1.22 21.00 22.54
CA PHE A 9 0.53 20.24 23.60
C PHE A 9 0.45 18.73 23.33
N GLY A 10 1.38 18.17 22.55
CA GLY A 10 1.46 16.72 22.31
C GLY A 10 2.63 15.99 22.99
N GLY A 11 3.72 16.70 23.31
CA GLY A 11 4.99 16.07 23.71
C GLY A 11 5.26 15.93 25.21
N ARG A 12 4.46 16.57 26.08
CA ARG A 12 4.80 16.67 27.51
C ARG A 12 4.32 15.50 28.37
N TYR A 13 3.30 14.76 27.95
CA TYR A 13 2.72 13.69 28.76
C TYR A 13 3.58 12.41 28.79
N LEU A 14 4.31 12.12 27.70
CA LEU A 14 5.21 10.96 27.62
C LEU A 14 6.55 11.20 28.34
N ALA A 15 7.06 12.43 28.35
CA ALA A 15 8.36 12.74 28.96
C ALA A 15 8.32 12.74 30.51
N GLU A 16 7.17 13.03 31.13
CA GLU A 16 7.01 12.99 32.59
C GLU A 16 6.88 11.57 33.15
N GLN A 17 6.33 10.63 32.36
CA GLN A 17 6.26 9.20 32.73
C GLN A 17 7.67 8.59 32.82
N TYR A 18 8.57 8.94 31.90
CA TYR A 18 9.97 8.48 31.94
C TYR A 18 10.79 9.08 33.10
N ARG A 19 10.48 10.31 33.55
CA ARG A 19 11.18 10.90 34.71
C ARG A 19 10.72 10.34 36.05
N LYS A 20 9.46 9.91 36.17
CA LYS A 20 8.97 9.30 37.43
C LYS A 20 9.56 7.91 37.68
N ASN A 21 9.87 7.15 36.63
CA ASN A 21 10.45 5.81 36.77
C ASN A 21 11.97 5.81 36.99
N ALA A 22 12.66 6.91 36.71
CA ALA A 22 14.10 7.06 36.94
C ALA A 22 14.44 7.57 38.36
N ALA A 23 13.46 8.04 39.14
CA ALA A 23 13.67 8.64 40.45
C ALA A 23 13.30 7.71 41.64
N ALA A 24 12.86 6.48 41.38
CA ALA A 24 12.61 5.48 42.42
C ALA A 24 13.65 4.35 42.32
N GLY A 25 14.86 4.65 42.79
CA GLY A 25 15.92 3.65 42.93
C GLY A 25 15.61 2.69 44.08
N THR A 26 15.03 1.54 43.75
CA THR A 26 15.29 0.28 44.44
C THR A 26 15.36 -0.82 43.39
N GLY A 27 16.53 -1.46 43.27
CA GLY A 27 16.86 -2.37 42.19
C GLY A 27 15.93 -3.58 42.09
N SER A 28 15.27 -3.69 40.96
CA SER A 28 14.93 -4.96 40.33
C SER A 28 14.91 -4.69 38.83
N GLY A 29 15.97 -5.10 38.14
CA GLY A 29 16.03 -4.97 36.69
C GLY A 29 14.97 -5.88 36.08
N VAL A 30 13.92 -5.29 35.53
CA VAL A 30 12.92 -6.02 34.73
C VAL A 30 13.67 -6.75 33.62
N SER A 31 13.68 -8.08 33.71
CA SER A 31 14.43 -8.93 32.78
C SER A 31 13.83 -8.82 31.38
N PHE A 32 14.64 -8.99 30.33
CA PHE A 32 14.13 -9.08 28.96
C PHE A 32 13.08 -10.20 28.81
N ALA A 33 13.15 -11.24 29.67
CA ALA A 33 12.14 -12.28 29.77
C ALA A 33 10.82 -11.79 30.38
N GLU A 34 10.85 -10.82 31.30
CA GLU A 34 9.69 -10.21 31.93
C GLU A 34 9.03 -9.18 31.00
N LEU A 35 9.84 -8.44 30.21
CA LEU A 35 9.35 -7.62 29.08
C LEU A 35 8.77 -8.47 27.95
N ALA A 36 9.38 -9.61 27.64
CA ALA A 36 8.85 -10.57 26.67
C ALA A 36 7.59 -11.28 27.20
N ALA A 37 7.52 -11.57 28.50
CA ALA A 37 6.34 -12.13 29.15
C ALA A 37 5.20 -11.11 29.23
N ALA A 38 5.46 -9.84 29.55
CA ALA A 38 4.47 -8.77 29.50
C ALA A 38 3.96 -8.52 28.07
N LYS A 39 4.85 -8.64 27.06
CA LYS A 39 4.47 -8.57 25.64
C LYS A 39 3.78 -9.86 25.14
N ALA A 40 3.98 -10.98 25.82
CA ALA A 40 3.28 -12.23 25.60
C ALA A 40 1.92 -12.28 26.35
N GLU A 41 1.79 -11.59 27.48
CA GLU A 41 0.53 -11.32 28.19
C GLU A 41 -0.30 -10.26 27.46
N GLU A 42 0.31 -9.27 26.80
CA GLU A 42 -0.37 -8.40 25.82
C GLU A 42 -0.83 -9.19 24.58
N LYS A 43 -0.15 -10.29 24.27
CA LYS A 43 -0.59 -11.31 23.31
C LYS A 43 -1.56 -12.35 23.92
N GLY A 44 -1.83 -12.26 25.22
CA GLY A 44 -2.59 -13.22 26.02
C GLY A 44 -4.06 -12.89 26.19
N THR A 45 -4.59 -11.84 25.56
CA THR A 45 -6.00 -11.42 25.66
C THR A 45 -6.76 -11.44 24.33
N ALA A 46 -6.33 -12.23 23.34
CA ALA A 46 -7.16 -12.49 22.16
C ALA A 46 -8.31 -13.47 22.47
N ALA A 47 -8.13 -14.35 23.46
CA ALA A 47 -9.15 -15.30 23.90
C ALA A 47 -10.28 -14.58 24.67
N GLY A 48 -11.27 -14.09 23.94
CA GLY A 48 -12.49 -13.47 24.48
C GLY A 48 -12.76 -12.04 24.00
N MET A 49 -11.89 -11.45 23.16
CA MET A 49 -12.18 -10.16 22.52
C MET A 49 -13.19 -10.36 21.38
N SER A 50 -14.23 -9.53 21.34
CA SER A 50 -15.16 -9.55 20.21
C SER A 50 -14.47 -9.00 18.95
N PHE A 51 -14.99 -9.34 17.77
CA PHE A 51 -14.50 -8.77 16.51
C PHE A 51 -14.53 -7.24 16.52
N LYS A 52 -15.55 -6.64 17.13
CA LYS A 52 -15.63 -5.19 17.34
C LYS A 52 -14.45 -4.66 18.16
N ASP A 53 -14.09 -5.34 19.24
CA ASP A 53 -12.97 -4.93 20.10
C ASP A 53 -11.64 -5.01 19.33
N MET A 54 -11.44 -6.09 18.57
CA MET A 54 -10.26 -6.24 17.71
C MET A 54 -10.17 -5.12 16.68
N TRP A 55 -11.28 -4.82 15.99
CA TRP A 55 -11.37 -3.76 15.01
C TRP A 55 -11.01 -2.39 15.60
N GLN A 56 -11.58 -2.05 16.76
CA GLN A 56 -11.37 -0.74 17.38
C GLN A 56 -10.02 -0.61 18.08
N ALA A 57 -9.46 -1.70 18.61
CA ALA A 57 -8.09 -1.74 19.11
C ALA A 57 -7.07 -1.55 17.98
N ARG A 58 -7.31 -2.19 16.83
CA ARG A 58 -6.43 -2.09 15.67
C ARG A 58 -6.52 -0.74 14.97
N PHE A 59 -7.73 -0.20 14.87
CA PHE A 59 -8.02 1.09 14.23
C PHE A 59 -8.74 2.02 15.22
N PRO A 60 -7.99 2.73 16.08
CA PRO A 60 -8.58 3.64 17.05
C PRO A 60 -9.48 4.70 16.38
N GLY A 61 -10.70 4.83 16.87
CA GLY A 61 -11.71 5.74 16.32
C GLY A 61 -12.45 5.22 15.09
N ALA A 62 -12.24 3.95 14.70
CA ALA A 62 -12.99 3.33 13.62
C ALA A 62 -14.44 3.03 14.02
N TYR A 63 -15.34 3.16 13.05
CA TYR A 63 -16.77 2.91 13.19
C TYR A 63 -17.07 1.44 12.94
N TYR A 64 -18.08 0.93 13.66
CA TYR A 64 -18.51 -0.46 13.60
C TYR A 64 -20.03 -0.50 13.55
N ASN A 65 -20.59 -1.11 12.50
CA ASN A 65 -22.02 -1.22 12.30
C ASN A 65 -22.43 -2.67 12.07
N VAL A 66 -23.53 -3.08 12.69
CA VAL A 66 -24.10 -4.43 12.54
C VAL A 66 -25.35 -4.31 11.68
N MET A 67 -25.24 -4.63 10.40
CA MET A 67 -26.31 -4.44 9.42
C MET A 67 -26.19 -5.48 8.31
N ASP A 68 -27.33 -5.99 7.82
CA ASP A 68 -27.37 -6.87 6.66
C ASP A 68 -27.45 -6.05 5.37
N THR A 69 -26.33 -5.99 4.64
CA THR A 69 -26.24 -5.30 3.36
C THR A 69 -26.43 -6.22 2.15
N SER A 70 -26.76 -7.50 2.34
CA SER A 70 -26.87 -8.50 1.25
C SER A 70 -27.93 -8.15 0.21
N LYS A 71 -28.98 -7.43 0.61
CA LYS A 71 -30.10 -7.02 -0.24
C LYS A 71 -29.81 -5.78 -1.08
N ILE A 72 -28.69 -5.10 -0.83
CA ILE A 72 -28.32 -3.90 -1.57
C ILE A 72 -27.76 -4.32 -2.92
N ASP A 73 -28.36 -3.81 -3.99
CA ASP A 73 -27.87 -4.06 -5.34
C ASP A 73 -26.43 -3.53 -5.49
N GLY A 74 -25.53 -4.38 -6.02
CA GLY A 74 -24.12 -4.08 -6.22
C GLY A 74 -23.86 -2.79 -7.02
N SER A 75 -24.77 -2.43 -7.93
CA SER A 75 -24.68 -1.20 -8.73
C SER A 75 -24.93 0.07 -7.91
N LEU A 76 -25.69 -0.01 -6.81
CA LEU A 76 -25.97 1.14 -5.96
C LEU A 76 -24.73 1.59 -5.19
N TRP A 77 -23.92 0.63 -4.75
CA TRP A 77 -22.67 0.89 -4.04
C TRP A 77 -21.68 1.75 -4.84
N GLY A 78 -21.68 1.63 -6.16
CA GLY A 78 -20.81 2.40 -7.06
C GLY A 78 -21.28 3.83 -7.30
N ARG A 79 -22.52 4.18 -6.91
CA ARG A 79 -23.09 5.49 -7.23
C ARG A 79 -22.53 6.60 -6.35
N ASN A 80 -22.24 7.74 -6.98
CA ASN A 80 -21.76 8.94 -6.29
C ASN A 80 -22.75 9.52 -5.27
N ASP A 81 -24.06 9.29 -5.42
CA ASP A 81 -25.11 9.75 -4.49
C ASP A 81 -25.48 8.73 -3.40
N TYR A 82 -25.00 7.49 -3.47
CA TYR A 82 -25.25 6.49 -2.43
C TYR A 82 -24.73 6.97 -1.07
N PRO A 83 -25.47 6.84 0.05
CA PRO A 83 -25.14 7.46 1.34
C PRO A 83 -24.05 6.72 2.12
N TRP A 84 -22.91 6.40 1.48
CA TRP A 84 -21.80 5.70 2.11
C TRP A 84 -21.18 6.45 3.31
N ASP A 85 -21.34 7.77 3.39
CA ASP A 85 -20.90 8.58 4.54
C ASP A 85 -21.62 8.23 5.83
N LYS A 86 -22.86 7.74 5.75
CA LYS A 86 -23.68 7.44 6.92
C LYS A 86 -23.14 6.27 7.74
N TYR A 87 -22.40 5.36 7.10
CA TYR A 87 -21.72 4.26 7.79
C TYR A 87 -20.53 4.72 8.66
N PHE A 88 -20.06 5.96 8.50
CA PHE A 88 -19.02 6.54 9.36
C PHE A 88 -19.62 7.17 10.63
N SER A 89 -20.55 6.44 11.23
CA SER A 89 -21.18 6.75 12.51
C SER A 89 -21.33 5.44 13.29
N ASN A 90 -21.36 5.55 14.63
CA ASN A 90 -21.69 4.41 15.47
C ASN A 90 -23.22 4.29 15.48
N ASN A 91 -23.75 3.18 14.96
CA ASN A 91 -25.17 2.96 14.68
C ASN A 91 -25.65 3.80 13.49
N ALA A 92 -25.11 3.48 12.31
CA ALA A 92 -25.63 3.96 11.05
C ALA A 92 -27.15 3.70 10.96
N ASP A 93 -27.86 4.63 10.33
CA ASP A 93 -29.31 4.58 10.22
C ASP A 93 -29.73 3.50 9.20
N ASP A 94 -30.61 2.58 9.59
CA ASP A 94 -31.11 1.48 8.73
C ASP A 94 -31.72 1.97 7.40
N SER A 95 -32.15 3.23 7.32
CA SER A 95 -32.66 3.83 6.07
C SER A 95 -31.65 3.78 4.92
N VAL A 96 -30.35 3.59 5.18
CA VAL A 96 -29.34 3.36 4.13
C VAL A 96 -29.56 2.06 3.37
N LEU A 97 -30.16 1.05 4.00
CA LEU A 97 -30.39 -0.28 3.42
C LEU A 97 -31.52 -0.25 2.38
N ASP A 98 -32.53 0.60 2.61
CA ASP A 98 -33.69 0.78 1.73
C ASP A 98 -33.53 1.97 0.76
N TRP A 99 -32.34 2.59 0.73
CA TRP A 99 -32.10 3.76 -0.09
C TRP A 99 -32.29 3.46 -1.57
N LYS A 100 -32.94 4.40 -2.28
CA LYS A 100 -33.15 4.32 -3.73
C LYS A 100 -32.71 5.61 -4.41
N PRO A 101 -32.13 5.53 -5.62
CA PRO A 101 -31.73 6.70 -6.36
C PRO A 101 -32.96 7.54 -6.73
N SER A 102 -32.91 8.83 -6.43
CA SER A 102 -33.99 9.77 -6.75
C SER A 102 -33.87 10.35 -8.17
N GLY A 103 -32.80 10.04 -8.91
CA GLY A 103 -32.54 10.58 -10.24
C GLY A 103 -31.22 10.11 -10.86
N ALA A 104 -30.77 10.86 -11.87
CA ALA A 104 -29.49 10.63 -12.53
C ALA A 104 -28.34 10.72 -11.52
N GLU A 105 -27.32 9.88 -11.69
CA GLU A 105 -26.16 9.89 -10.82
C GLU A 105 -25.42 11.23 -10.96
N PRO A 106 -25.12 11.93 -9.84
CA PRO A 106 -24.38 13.17 -9.91
C PRO A 106 -22.93 12.93 -10.35
N PRO A 107 -22.31 13.90 -11.04
CA PRO A 107 -20.91 13.79 -11.42
C PRO A 107 -20.02 13.76 -10.16
N MET A 108 -18.90 13.03 -10.24
CA MET A 108 -17.93 12.91 -9.14
C MET A 108 -17.46 14.26 -8.58
N LEU A 109 -17.38 15.29 -9.43
CA LEU A 109 -16.95 16.64 -9.07
C LEU A 109 -18.06 17.52 -8.49
N ASP A 110 -19.29 17.01 -8.37
CA ASP A 110 -20.38 17.72 -7.72
C ASP A 110 -20.00 18.09 -6.28
N SER A 111 -20.33 19.31 -5.86
CA SER A 111 -19.97 19.84 -4.54
C SER A 111 -20.47 18.96 -3.38
N LYS A 112 -21.65 18.35 -3.49
CA LYS A 112 -22.20 17.46 -2.45
C LYS A 112 -21.44 16.15 -2.40
N VAL A 113 -21.08 15.60 -3.56
CA VAL A 113 -20.27 14.38 -3.66
C VAL A 113 -18.88 14.63 -3.07
N GLN A 114 -18.22 15.74 -3.43
CA GLN A 114 -16.91 16.10 -2.88
C GLN A 114 -16.96 16.36 -1.37
N ALA A 115 -17.98 17.05 -0.86
CA ALA A 115 -18.16 17.26 0.58
C ALA A 115 -18.30 15.92 1.32
N LYS A 116 -19.06 14.97 0.74
CA LYS A 116 -19.20 13.62 1.27
C LYS A 116 -17.84 12.90 1.30
N ILE A 117 -17.05 12.97 0.23
CA ILE A 117 -15.71 12.34 0.16
C ILE A 117 -14.83 12.91 1.25
N ASN A 118 -14.79 14.24 1.36
CA ASN A 118 -13.97 14.92 2.35
C ASN A 118 -14.37 14.54 3.80
N SER A 119 -15.64 14.23 4.04
CA SER A 119 -16.11 13.84 5.37
C SER A 119 -15.64 12.45 5.84
N THR A 120 -15.26 11.56 4.90
CA THR A 120 -14.85 10.18 5.19
C THR A 120 -13.34 9.96 5.13
N ILE A 121 -12.59 10.90 4.55
CA ILE A 121 -11.13 10.85 4.49
C ILE A 121 -10.53 10.63 5.89
N GLY A 122 -9.60 9.68 5.97
CA GLY A 122 -8.88 9.33 7.20
C GLY A 122 -9.67 8.47 8.18
N LYS A 123 -10.96 8.19 7.91
CA LYS A 123 -11.81 7.39 8.78
C LYS A 123 -11.91 5.95 8.28
N LYS A 124 -12.17 5.02 9.19
CA LYS A 124 -12.42 3.61 8.84
C LYS A 124 -13.77 3.20 9.41
N ALA A 125 -14.54 2.47 8.63
CA ALA A 125 -15.82 1.91 9.00
C ALA A 125 -15.91 0.48 8.49
N VAL A 126 -16.42 -0.42 9.32
CA VAL A 126 -16.75 -1.79 8.94
C VAL A 126 -18.24 -2.05 9.18
N VAL A 127 -18.88 -2.75 8.24
CA VAL A 127 -20.26 -3.21 8.32
C VAL A 127 -20.25 -4.73 8.36
N VAL A 128 -20.81 -5.29 9.41
CA VAL A 128 -20.82 -6.72 9.71
C VAL A 128 -22.27 -7.22 9.71
N PRO A 129 -22.62 -8.25 8.91
CA PRO A 129 -23.94 -8.86 8.99
C PRO A 129 -24.20 -9.45 10.39
N PRO A 130 -25.44 -9.35 10.92
CA PRO A 130 -25.78 -9.91 12.24
C PRO A 130 -25.40 -11.39 12.38
N GLU A 131 -25.61 -12.18 11.33
CA GLU A 131 -25.26 -13.61 11.32
C GLU A 131 -23.75 -13.85 11.42
N LEU A 132 -22.95 -13.04 10.71
CA LEU A 132 -21.49 -13.13 10.81
C LEU A 132 -21.03 -12.72 12.21
N GLU A 133 -21.62 -11.67 12.79
CA GLU A 133 -21.29 -11.24 14.14
C GLU A 133 -21.55 -12.35 15.17
N GLU A 134 -22.68 -13.06 15.05
CA GLU A 134 -22.98 -14.18 15.93
C GLU A 134 -22.04 -15.38 15.72
N LYS A 135 -21.70 -15.72 14.47
CA LYS A 135 -20.69 -16.76 14.18
C LYS A 135 -19.35 -16.43 14.82
N MET A 136 -18.88 -15.19 14.69
CA MET A 136 -17.61 -14.74 15.26
C MET A 136 -17.59 -14.68 16.80
N LYS A 137 -18.75 -14.51 17.46
CA LYS A 137 -18.84 -14.62 18.93
C LYS A 137 -18.61 -16.05 19.41
N ASN A 138 -19.03 -17.04 18.62
CA ASN A 138 -18.89 -18.46 18.96
C ASN A 138 -17.58 -19.08 18.42
N ASP A 139 -16.97 -18.45 17.41
CA ASP A 139 -15.73 -18.89 16.78
C ASP A 139 -14.71 -17.72 16.74
N PRO A 140 -13.85 -17.61 17.77
CA PRO A 140 -12.79 -16.60 17.81
C PRO A 140 -11.78 -16.74 16.66
N GLU A 141 -11.51 -17.96 16.18
CA GLU A 141 -10.58 -18.17 15.05
C GLU A 141 -11.17 -17.59 13.76
N LEU A 142 -12.48 -17.73 13.54
CA LEU A 142 -13.16 -17.04 12.44
C LEU A 142 -12.97 -15.52 12.54
N ALA A 143 -13.18 -14.94 13.72
CA ALA A 143 -13.03 -13.51 13.94
C ALA A 143 -11.61 -13.01 13.63
N GLU A 144 -10.58 -13.75 14.04
CA GLU A 144 -9.18 -13.46 13.71
C GLU A 144 -8.91 -13.53 12.20
N ARG A 145 -9.43 -14.56 11.51
CA ARG A 145 -9.28 -14.67 10.04
C ARG A 145 -9.93 -13.51 9.30
N VAL A 146 -11.13 -13.11 9.72
CA VAL A 146 -11.83 -11.96 9.13
C VAL A 146 -11.05 -10.68 9.37
N MET A 147 -10.53 -10.46 10.58
CA MET A 147 -9.67 -9.32 10.88
C MET A 147 -8.42 -9.29 9.98
N ALA A 148 -7.71 -10.40 9.87
CA ALA A 148 -6.51 -10.51 9.03
C ALA A 148 -6.82 -10.20 7.56
N ARG A 149 -7.98 -10.64 7.06
CA ARG A 149 -8.42 -10.33 5.69
C ARG A 149 -8.67 -8.85 5.48
N VAL A 150 -9.36 -8.21 6.43
CA VAL A 150 -9.61 -6.77 6.38
C VAL A 150 -8.30 -5.97 6.44
N GLU A 151 -7.36 -6.37 7.29
CA GLU A 151 -6.03 -5.76 7.38
C GLU A 151 -5.25 -5.90 6.07
N ASN A 152 -5.23 -7.09 5.48
CA ASN A 152 -4.56 -7.32 4.20
C ASN A 152 -5.15 -6.45 3.09
N PHE A 153 -6.48 -6.35 3.02
CA PHE A 153 -7.14 -5.47 2.05
C PHE A 153 -6.71 -4.00 2.23
N ILE A 154 -6.73 -3.49 3.46
CA ILE A 154 -6.31 -2.10 3.74
C ILE A 154 -4.84 -1.90 3.35
N ALA A 155 -3.97 -2.84 3.71
CA ALA A 155 -2.54 -2.78 3.38
C ALA A 155 -2.29 -2.80 1.86
N GLU A 156 -2.96 -3.67 1.11
CA GLU A 156 -2.89 -3.71 -0.35
C GLU A 156 -3.33 -2.39 -0.97
N GLN A 157 -4.46 -1.83 -0.51
CA GLN A 157 -4.91 -0.53 -0.97
C GLN A 157 -3.90 0.58 -0.65
N ASP A 158 -3.26 0.53 0.53
CA ASP A 158 -2.18 1.44 0.94
C ASP A 158 -0.91 1.31 0.12
N MET A 159 -0.57 0.11 -0.32
CA MET A 159 0.55 -0.11 -1.25
C MET A 159 0.25 0.40 -2.66
N MET A 160 -0.98 0.21 -3.16
CA MET A 160 -1.35 0.62 -4.52
C MET A 160 -1.42 2.14 -4.69
N ASN A 161 -1.78 2.87 -3.64
CA ASN A 161 -1.87 4.32 -3.66
C ASN A 161 -1.23 4.88 -2.38
N PRO A 162 -0.05 5.53 -2.41
CA PRO A 162 0.66 5.94 -1.22
C PRO A 162 0.04 7.15 -0.49
N ASN A 163 -1.24 7.46 -0.71
CA ASN A 163 -1.92 8.54 -0.05
C ASN A 163 -2.05 8.28 1.45
N PRO A 164 -1.46 9.13 2.32
CA PRO A 164 -1.52 8.93 3.76
C PRO A 164 -2.92 9.17 4.34
N ARG A 165 -3.82 9.81 3.59
CA ARG A 165 -5.17 10.17 4.03
C ARG A 165 -6.23 9.47 3.20
N LYS A 166 -6.52 8.23 3.60
CA LYS A 166 -7.60 7.43 3.03
C LYS A 166 -8.69 7.10 4.03
N GLY A 167 -9.92 7.16 3.55
CA GLY A 167 -11.09 6.62 4.22
C GLY A 167 -11.45 5.25 3.67
N TYR A 168 -11.89 4.35 4.55
CA TYR A 168 -12.30 2.99 4.19
C TYR A 168 -13.69 2.71 4.73
N LEU A 169 -14.59 2.26 3.86
CA LEU A 169 -15.83 1.59 4.23
C LEU A 169 -15.76 0.17 3.71
N ILE A 170 -15.85 -0.82 4.60
CA ILE A 170 -15.72 -2.24 4.27
C ILE A 170 -16.98 -2.94 4.73
N ALA A 171 -17.75 -3.53 3.81
CA ALA A 171 -18.92 -4.34 4.11
C ALA A 171 -18.58 -5.81 3.91
N LEU A 172 -18.87 -6.62 4.92
CA LEU A 172 -18.62 -8.06 4.92
C LEU A 172 -19.88 -8.84 4.52
N ASP A 173 -19.71 -10.05 3.99
CA ASP A 173 -20.78 -11.02 3.81
C ASP A 173 -20.94 -11.94 5.03
N GLU A 174 -21.90 -12.87 4.98
CA GLU A 174 -22.16 -13.85 6.05
C GLU A 174 -21.01 -14.83 6.32
N ASN A 175 -20.03 -14.91 5.42
CA ASN A 175 -18.85 -15.78 5.49
C ASN A 175 -17.59 -15.04 5.97
N GLY A 176 -17.67 -13.70 6.11
CA GLY A 176 -16.52 -12.87 6.45
C GLY A 176 -15.61 -12.56 5.27
N GLU A 177 -16.13 -12.69 4.04
CA GLU A 177 -15.49 -12.14 2.84
C GLU A 177 -15.89 -10.67 2.66
N ILE A 178 -15.05 -9.90 1.97
CA ILE A 178 -15.32 -8.50 1.67
C ILE A 178 -16.32 -8.45 0.50
N ALA A 179 -17.60 -8.28 0.81
CA ALA A 179 -18.67 -8.17 -0.17
C ALA A 179 -18.58 -6.86 -0.96
N HIS A 180 -18.27 -5.77 -0.26
CA HIS A 180 -18.11 -4.46 -0.88
C HIS A 180 -17.10 -3.60 -0.11
N ALA A 181 -16.39 -2.74 -0.83
CA ALA A 181 -15.51 -1.75 -0.23
C ALA A 181 -15.54 -0.43 -1.02
N CYS A 182 -15.63 0.67 -0.27
CA CYS A 182 -15.47 2.02 -0.79
C CYS A 182 -14.22 2.65 -0.17
N VAL A 183 -13.30 3.09 -1.03
CA VAL A 183 -12.05 3.75 -0.63
C VAL A 183 -12.11 5.20 -1.08
N THR A 184 -12.03 6.11 -0.11
CA THR A 184 -11.96 7.56 -0.35
C THR A 184 -10.55 8.04 -0.07
N SER A 185 -10.08 9.06 -0.78
CA SER A 185 -8.76 9.63 -0.53
C SER A 185 -8.76 11.12 -0.83
N GLU A 186 -7.90 11.85 -0.13
CA GLU A 186 -7.64 13.25 -0.46
C GLU A 186 -7.05 13.32 -1.87
N LYS A 187 -7.41 14.33 -2.68
CA LYS A 187 -6.69 14.52 -3.94
C LYS A 187 -5.24 14.86 -3.61
N MET A 188 -4.32 14.00 -4.03
CA MET A 188 -2.91 14.29 -3.91
C MET A 188 -2.56 15.35 -4.97
N SER A 189 -2.48 16.62 -4.56
CA SER A 189 -1.91 17.65 -5.43
C SER A 189 -0.40 17.46 -5.44
N VAL A 190 0.13 16.76 -6.44
CA VAL A 190 1.56 16.83 -6.74
C VAL A 190 1.89 18.28 -7.08
N SER A 191 2.77 18.91 -6.29
CA SER A 191 3.28 20.23 -6.64
C SER A 191 4.02 20.11 -7.97
N SER A 192 3.83 21.07 -8.88
CA SER A 192 4.39 21.01 -10.23
C SER A 192 5.93 20.93 -10.24
N ALA A 193 6.61 21.33 -9.16
CA ALA A 193 8.07 21.39 -9.11
C ALA A 193 8.71 19.99 -8.97
N GLU A 194 8.19 19.16 -8.06
CA GLU A 194 8.72 17.79 -7.87
C GLU A 194 8.45 16.90 -9.08
N PHE A 195 7.34 17.11 -9.80
CA PHE A 195 7.04 16.37 -11.02
C PHE A 195 7.98 16.75 -12.20
N ILE A 196 8.36 18.03 -12.29
CA ILE A 196 9.32 18.50 -13.30
C ILE A 196 10.72 17.94 -13.00
N GLU A 197 11.15 17.95 -11.74
CA GLU A 197 12.46 17.41 -11.35
C GLU A 197 12.53 15.88 -11.50
N ALA A 198 11.50 15.14 -11.07
CA ALA A 198 11.45 13.70 -11.23
C ALA A 198 11.42 13.27 -12.72
N ARG A 199 10.75 14.05 -13.58
CA ARG A 199 10.78 13.85 -15.03
C ARG A 199 12.15 14.14 -15.62
N LYS A 200 12.77 15.27 -15.27
CA LYS A 200 14.14 15.61 -15.71
C LYS A 200 15.16 14.57 -15.26
N ALA A 201 15.04 14.04 -14.04
CA ALA A 201 15.92 13.00 -13.52
C ALA A 201 15.77 11.67 -14.28
N ARG A 202 14.54 11.29 -14.67
CA ARG A 202 14.30 10.11 -15.51
C ARG A 202 14.85 10.29 -16.93
N GLU A 203 14.66 11.48 -17.50
CA GLU A 203 15.13 11.82 -18.85
C GLU A 203 16.67 11.84 -18.91
N ALA A 204 17.33 12.45 -17.93
CA ALA A 204 18.79 12.45 -17.82
C ALA A 204 19.37 11.03 -17.65
N LYS A 205 18.72 10.17 -16.84
CA LYS A 205 19.14 8.76 -16.74
C LYS A 205 18.97 8.02 -18.07
N HIS A 206 17.88 8.26 -18.80
CA HIS A 206 17.66 7.63 -20.09
C HIS A 206 18.74 8.03 -21.11
N GLU A 207 19.09 9.31 -21.18
CA GLU A 207 20.16 9.81 -22.06
C GLU A 207 21.54 9.21 -21.72
N GLU A 208 21.86 9.04 -20.42
CA GLU A 208 23.10 8.37 -20.00
C GLU A 208 23.12 6.89 -20.43
N TYR A 209 21.99 6.19 -20.26
CA TYR A 209 21.86 4.79 -20.69
C TYR A 209 21.96 4.64 -22.21
N GLU A 210 21.38 5.56 -22.99
CA GLU A 210 21.47 5.54 -24.46
C GLU A 210 22.90 5.81 -24.94
N LYS A 211 23.60 6.80 -24.37
CA LYS A 211 25.01 7.04 -24.71
C LYS A 211 25.90 5.83 -24.40
N LEU A 212 25.68 5.20 -23.26
CA LEU A 212 26.43 3.99 -22.89
C LEU A 212 26.12 2.81 -23.82
N ALA A 213 24.86 2.68 -24.26
CA ALA A 213 24.45 1.67 -25.22
C ALA A 213 25.05 1.89 -26.61
N GLU A 214 25.08 3.15 -27.08
CA GLU A 214 25.74 3.53 -28.34
C GLU A 214 27.24 3.28 -28.30
N GLU A 215 27.92 3.66 -27.22
CA GLU A 215 29.35 3.41 -27.03
C GLU A 215 29.67 1.91 -27.01
N ALA A 216 28.85 1.11 -26.31
CA ALA A 216 28.98 -0.34 -26.29
C ALA A 216 28.74 -0.97 -27.67
N ALA A 217 27.78 -0.46 -28.44
CA ALA A 217 27.53 -0.92 -29.81
C ALA A 217 28.69 -0.59 -30.75
N LEU A 218 29.28 0.61 -30.62
CA LEU A 218 30.43 1.02 -31.41
C LEU A 218 31.67 0.17 -31.09
N LYS A 219 31.90 -0.10 -29.80
CA LYS A 219 32.98 -0.96 -29.33
C LYS A 219 32.84 -2.40 -29.82
N ARG A 220 31.61 -2.94 -29.87
CA ARG A 220 31.34 -4.26 -30.46
C ARG A 220 31.68 -4.31 -31.94
N ARG A 221 31.27 -3.29 -32.72
CA ARG A 221 31.60 -3.20 -34.16
C ARG A 221 33.11 -3.13 -34.41
N LEU A 222 33.84 -2.37 -33.61
CA LEU A 222 35.30 -2.28 -33.70
C LEU A 222 35.98 -3.63 -33.42
N MET A 223 35.54 -4.35 -32.37
CA MET A 223 36.07 -5.68 -32.07
C MET A 223 35.76 -6.71 -33.17
N GLU A 224 34.59 -6.62 -33.79
CA GLU A 224 34.21 -7.49 -34.92
C GLU A 224 35.07 -7.22 -36.16
N GLN A 225 35.28 -5.95 -36.51
CA GLN A 225 36.20 -5.58 -37.61
C GLN A 225 37.63 -6.04 -37.35
N GLU A 226 38.12 -5.90 -36.12
CA GLU A 226 39.47 -6.34 -35.76
C GLU A 226 39.59 -7.88 -35.83
N ALA A 227 38.55 -8.61 -35.40
CA ALA A 227 38.51 -10.06 -35.49
C ALA A 227 38.48 -10.54 -36.95
N ASP A 228 37.68 -9.90 -37.80
CA ASP A 228 37.61 -10.21 -39.24
C ASP A 228 38.92 -9.91 -39.96
N GLU A 229 39.56 -8.78 -39.65
CA GLU A 229 40.88 -8.46 -40.19
C GLU A 229 41.94 -9.51 -39.79
N ARG A 230 41.94 -9.91 -38.52
CA ARG A 230 42.86 -10.94 -38.01
C ARG A 230 42.61 -12.28 -38.69
N TYR A 231 41.34 -12.65 -38.89
CA TYR A 231 40.96 -13.87 -39.59
C TYR A 231 41.41 -13.84 -41.06
N TYR A 232 41.18 -12.73 -41.76
CA TYR A 232 41.56 -12.56 -43.15
C TYR A 232 43.09 -12.59 -43.34
N LYS A 233 43.83 -11.85 -42.51
CA LYS A 233 45.31 -11.87 -42.50
C LYS A 233 45.84 -13.29 -42.26
N SER A 234 45.31 -14.00 -41.26
CA SER A 234 45.69 -15.38 -40.96
C SER A 234 45.41 -16.34 -42.12
N ASN A 235 44.27 -16.19 -42.80
CA ASN A 235 43.91 -17.01 -43.96
C ASN A 235 44.85 -16.76 -45.16
N ILE A 236 45.18 -15.50 -45.45
CA ILE A 236 46.18 -15.16 -46.49
C ILE A 236 47.53 -15.78 -46.16
N THR A 237 48.00 -15.65 -44.91
CA THR A 237 49.28 -16.23 -44.49
C THR A 237 49.28 -17.76 -44.66
N LYS A 238 48.20 -18.45 -44.27
CA LYS A 238 48.07 -19.90 -44.46
C LYS A 238 48.10 -20.29 -45.93
N LYS A 239 47.39 -19.56 -46.80
CA LYS A 239 47.42 -19.79 -48.25
C LYS A 239 48.81 -19.59 -48.85
N ALA A 240 49.52 -18.54 -48.46
CA ALA A 240 50.88 -18.27 -48.93
C ALA A 240 51.87 -19.37 -48.48
N VAL A 241 51.79 -19.83 -47.23
CA VAL A 241 52.60 -20.94 -46.72
C VAL A 241 52.29 -22.24 -47.47
N SER A 242 51.01 -22.52 -47.75
CA SER A 242 50.63 -23.70 -48.52
C SER A 242 51.14 -23.65 -49.96
N ALA A 243 51.05 -22.50 -50.64
CA ALA A 243 51.55 -22.32 -51.99
C ALA A 243 53.08 -22.52 -52.05
N ALA A 244 53.82 -21.91 -51.12
CA ALA A 244 55.26 -22.10 -51.01
C ALA A 244 55.66 -23.56 -50.72
N ALA A 245 54.87 -24.29 -49.91
CA ALA A 245 55.09 -25.71 -49.65
C ALA A 245 54.82 -26.60 -50.89
N TYR A 246 53.80 -26.26 -51.69
CA TYR A 246 53.52 -26.95 -52.96
C TYR A 246 54.60 -26.70 -54.01
N GLU A 247 55.13 -25.47 -54.10
CA GLU A 247 56.25 -25.13 -54.99
C GLU A 247 57.56 -25.82 -54.56
N ALA A 248 57.86 -25.84 -53.25
CA ALA A 248 59.03 -26.53 -52.71
C ALA A 248 58.97 -28.07 -52.88
N SER A 249 57.77 -28.65 -53.01
CA SER A 249 57.55 -30.08 -53.23
C SER A 249 57.63 -30.49 -54.71
N GLY A 250 57.80 -29.55 -55.64
CA GLY A 250 58.07 -29.84 -57.06
C GLY A 250 56.89 -30.41 -57.86
N ILE A 251 55.64 -30.16 -57.45
CA ILE A 251 54.43 -30.75 -58.08
C ILE A 251 53.91 -29.92 -59.27
N LEU A 252 54.47 -28.74 -59.55
CA LEU A 252 54.18 -27.98 -60.77
C LEU A 252 55.33 -28.12 -61.77
N LYS A 253 55.19 -29.10 -62.67
CA LYS A 253 55.80 -29.15 -64.00
C LYS A 253 54.72 -29.49 -65.02
#